data_AF-A0A520JCR8-F1
#
_entry.id   AF-A0A520JCR8-F1
#
_cell.length_a   1.000
_cell.length_b   1.000
_cell.length_c   1.000
_cell.angle_alpha   90.00
_cell.angle_beta   90.00
_cell.angle_gamma   90.00
#
_symmetry.space_group_name_H-M   'P 1'
#
loop_
_entity.id
_entity.type
_entity.pdbx_description
1 polymer ?
#
loop_
_entity_poly.entity_id
_entity_poly.type
_entity_poly.pdbx_seq_one_letter_code
_entity_poly.pdbx_strand_id
1 'polypeptide(L)'
;MLRLGTVDRMLDRLFPQGDGALRPRDRSFWAIRLAILLGWLVLVAFLVAHHVMWRDEVRALSLAVQGESIWAMPAAARGYGHPLLWHGLLRIGTDLFATKLVLPGLALATGVACAALLVFVARLSLPVTVLALFGSFATYDYVVMARNYGLAMLLLLLLAATYPRFRNRGVTLGCLLFLLCNANVHAVVLAGAFGVFWLADLIAEEGWGWSRAKRLWLANMTIAAAGALLA
;
A
#
# COMPACT_ATOMS: atom_id res chain seq x y z
N MET A 1 -9.12 25.15 -15.61
CA MET A 1 -8.64 25.57 -14.26
C MET A 1 -9.54 24.95 -13.19
N LEU A 2 -9.24 23.72 -12.74
CA LEU A 2 -9.92 23.14 -11.58
C LEU A 2 -9.41 23.87 -10.31
N ARG A 3 -10.34 24.25 -9.42
CA ARG A 3 -10.03 25.03 -8.21
C ARG A 3 -9.02 24.30 -7.32
N LEU A 4 -7.81 24.87 -7.26
CA LEU A 4 -6.65 24.45 -6.47
C LEU A 4 -6.97 24.17 -4.98
N GLY A 5 -8.02 24.78 -4.40
CA GLY A 5 -8.38 24.62 -2.99
C GLY A 5 -9.10 23.32 -2.58
N THR A 6 -9.46 22.44 -3.53
CA THR A 6 -10.11 21.15 -3.17
C THR A 6 -9.08 20.07 -2.88
N VAL A 7 -7.99 20.03 -3.66
CA VAL A 7 -6.87 19.11 -3.42
C VAL A 7 -6.14 19.50 -2.14
N ASP A 8 -5.91 20.80 -1.91
CA ASP A 8 -5.30 21.31 -0.67
C ASP A 8 -6.09 20.86 0.56
N ARG A 9 -7.41 21.07 0.58
CA ARG A 9 -8.27 20.59 1.68
C ARG A 9 -8.27 19.07 1.83
N MET A 10 -8.15 18.31 0.73
CA MET A 10 -8.07 16.86 0.80
C MET A 10 -6.74 16.40 1.38
N LEU A 11 -5.62 16.97 0.92
CA LEU A 11 -4.29 16.68 1.40
C LEU A 11 -4.11 17.12 2.86
N ASP A 12 -4.57 18.30 3.25
CA ASP A 12 -4.53 18.76 4.65
C ASP A 12 -5.45 17.91 5.56
N ARG A 13 -6.61 17.47 5.03
CA ARG A 13 -7.49 16.52 5.72
C ARG A 13 -6.91 15.13 5.85
N LEU A 14 -6.01 14.71 4.96
CA LEU A 14 -5.29 13.43 5.05
C LEU A 14 -4.01 13.57 5.91
N PHE A 15 -3.33 14.72 5.82
CA PHE A 15 -2.03 15.05 6.43
C PHE A 15 -2.09 16.38 7.20
N PRO A 16 -2.59 16.40 8.45
CA PRO A 16 -2.86 17.62 9.19
C PRO A 16 -1.59 18.13 9.86
N GLN A 17 -1.44 19.46 9.88
CA GLN A 17 -0.28 20.14 10.44
C GLN A 17 -0.44 20.27 11.98
N GLY A 18 0.26 19.46 12.79
CA GLY A 18 0.50 19.72 14.23
C GLY A 18 1.88 20.34 14.48
N ASP A 19 2.26 20.67 15.72
CA ASP A 19 3.47 21.48 15.97
C ASP A 19 4.82 20.75 15.77
N GLY A 20 4.79 19.46 15.43
CA GLY A 20 5.88 18.69 14.82
C GLY A 20 5.69 18.45 13.32
N ALA A 21 4.79 19.21 12.68
CA ALA A 21 4.34 18.96 11.34
C ALA A 21 5.42 19.24 10.33
N LEU A 22 5.57 18.20 9.55
CA LEU A 22 6.14 18.15 8.25
C LEU A 22 5.68 19.35 7.38
N ARG A 23 6.43 20.47 7.38
CA ARG A 23 6.23 21.61 6.44
C ARG A 23 6.02 21.07 5.01
N PRO A 24 4.99 21.51 4.26
CA PRO A 24 4.84 21.16 2.86
C PRO A 24 6.13 21.50 2.11
N ARG A 25 6.65 20.56 1.31
CA ARG A 25 7.88 20.79 0.53
C ARG A 25 7.65 21.96 -0.41
N ASP A 26 8.65 22.83 -0.52
CA ASP A 26 8.61 24.02 -1.39
C ASP A 26 8.01 23.67 -2.76
N ARG A 27 6.91 24.37 -3.10
CA ARG A 27 6.12 24.15 -4.31
C ARG A 27 6.97 24.34 -5.58
N SER A 28 8.13 25.00 -5.48
CA SER A 28 9.11 25.16 -6.57
C SER A 28 9.52 23.83 -7.23
N PHE A 29 9.52 22.71 -6.50
CA PHE A 29 9.92 21.40 -7.03
C PHE A 29 8.76 20.54 -7.56
N TRP A 30 7.51 21.01 -7.52
CA TRP A 30 6.36 20.21 -7.95
C TRP A 30 6.39 19.88 -9.43
N ALA A 31 6.78 20.83 -10.29
CA ALA A 31 6.91 20.58 -11.72
C ALA A 31 7.93 19.48 -12.02
N ILE A 32 9.09 19.51 -11.35
CA ILE A 32 10.14 18.50 -11.48
C ILE A 32 9.64 17.13 -11.00
N ARG A 33 8.94 17.10 -9.85
CA ARG A 33 8.34 15.86 -9.31
C ARG A 33 7.28 15.26 -10.23
N LEU A 34 6.44 16.11 -10.81
CA LEU A 34 5.45 15.69 -11.79
C LEU A 34 6.14 15.15 -13.05
N ALA A 35 7.17 15.82 -13.55
CA ALA A 35 7.95 15.35 -14.69
C ALA A 35 8.60 13.98 -14.41
N ILE A 36 9.15 13.78 -13.21
CA ILE A 36 9.70 12.49 -12.75
C ILE A 36 8.62 11.40 -12.75
N LEU A 37 7.45 11.68 -12.16
CA LEU A 37 6.35 10.71 -12.12
C LEU A 37 5.84 10.37 -13.52
N LEU A 38 5.68 11.37 -14.39
CA LEU A 38 5.23 11.16 -15.77
C LEU A 38 6.26 10.37 -16.59
N GLY A 39 7.55 10.66 -16.45
CA GLY A 39 8.61 9.91 -17.11
C GLY A 39 8.62 8.44 -16.68
N TRP A 40 8.49 8.19 -15.38
CA TRP A 40 8.36 6.83 -14.85
C TRP A 40 7.07 6.14 -15.34
N LEU A 41 5.94 6.85 -15.37
CA LEU A 41 4.67 6.32 -15.84
C LEU A 41 4.73 5.88 -17.30
N VAL A 42 5.38 6.67 -18.17
CA VAL A 42 5.60 6.30 -19.58
C VAL A 42 6.43 5.02 -19.68
N LEU A 43 7.52 4.93 -18.92
CA LEU A 43 8.37 3.74 -18.89
C LEU A 43 7.58 2.50 -18.45
N VAL A 44 6.87 2.57 -17.34
CA VAL A 44 6.13 1.43 -16.80
C VAL A 44 4.95 1.05 -17.68
N ALA A 45 4.23 2.03 -18.25
CA ALA A 45 3.14 1.74 -19.19
C ALA A 45 3.67 1.00 -20.44
N PHE A 46 4.83 1.41 -20.96
CA PHE A 46 5.50 0.69 -22.05
C PHE A 46 5.86 -0.74 -21.64
N LEU A 47 6.46 -0.93 -20.47
CA LEU A 47 6.84 -2.27 -19.99
C LEU A 47 5.63 -3.16 -19.74
N VAL A 48 4.57 -2.66 -19.11
CA VAL A 48 3.30 -3.39 -18.90
C VAL A 48 2.69 -3.83 -20.23
N ALA A 49 2.69 -2.95 -21.24
CA ALA A 49 2.13 -3.25 -22.56
C ALA A 49 2.89 -4.36 -23.31
N HIS A 50 4.17 -4.57 -22.99
CA HIS A 50 5.03 -5.59 -23.60
C HIS A 50 5.34 -6.77 -22.66
N HIS A 51 4.79 -6.77 -21.44
CA HIS A 51 5.06 -7.82 -20.46
C HIS A 51 4.27 -9.08 -20.80
N VAL A 52 5.00 -10.18 -20.98
CA VAL A 52 4.41 -11.50 -21.10
C VAL A 52 4.08 -11.99 -19.70
N MET A 53 2.80 -12.18 -19.43
CA MET A 53 2.32 -12.62 -18.12
C MET A 53 2.92 -13.97 -17.74
N TRP A 54 3.50 -14.02 -16.54
CA TRP A 54 4.03 -15.25 -15.97
C TRP A 54 2.89 -16.16 -15.51
N ARG A 55 3.20 -17.45 -15.42
CA ARG A 55 2.24 -18.48 -15.04
C ARG A 55 1.52 -18.17 -13.73
N ASP A 56 2.24 -17.66 -12.74
CA ASP A 56 1.69 -17.38 -11.42
C ASP A 56 0.80 -16.13 -11.38
N GLU A 57 1.07 -15.12 -12.23
CA GLU A 57 0.19 -13.95 -12.41
C GLU A 57 -1.17 -14.41 -12.99
N VAL A 58 -1.12 -15.21 -14.06
CA VAL A 58 -2.33 -15.76 -14.69
C VAL A 58 -3.06 -16.69 -13.74
N ARG A 59 -2.33 -17.49 -12.96
CA ARG A 59 -2.91 -18.36 -11.94
C ARG A 59 -3.63 -17.54 -10.86
N ALA A 60 -3.08 -16.42 -10.42
CA ALA A 60 -3.71 -15.57 -9.43
C ALA A 60 -5.07 -15.04 -9.90
N LEU A 61 -5.16 -14.59 -11.16
CA LEU A 61 -6.42 -14.20 -11.78
C LEU A 61 -7.37 -15.39 -11.95
N SER A 62 -6.85 -16.54 -12.38
CA SER A 62 -7.65 -17.76 -12.58
C SER A 62 -8.31 -18.22 -11.28
N LEU A 63 -7.59 -18.15 -10.15
CA LEU A 63 -8.13 -18.42 -8.83
C LEU A 63 -9.17 -17.39 -8.39
N ALA A 64 -8.92 -16.10 -8.67
CA ALA A 64 -9.82 -15.02 -8.30
C ALA A 64 -11.21 -15.16 -8.95
N VAL A 65 -11.27 -15.66 -10.18
CA VAL A 65 -12.53 -15.84 -10.92
C VAL A 65 -13.22 -17.18 -10.66
N GLN A 66 -12.69 -18.05 -9.80
CA GLN A 66 -13.35 -19.31 -9.46
C GLN A 66 -14.58 -19.08 -8.58
N GLY A 67 -15.59 -19.93 -8.74
CA GLY A 67 -16.85 -19.86 -8.02
C GLY A 67 -17.80 -18.77 -8.54
N GLU A 68 -19.08 -18.94 -8.22
CA GLU A 68 -20.16 -18.07 -8.68
C GLU A 68 -20.14 -16.67 -8.06
N SER A 69 -19.47 -16.50 -6.92
CA SER A 69 -19.37 -15.22 -6.21
C SER A 69 -18.05 -15.07 -5.46
N ILE A 70 -17.75 -13.84 -5.03
CA ILE A 70 -16.59 -13.52 -4.18
C ILE A 70 -16.55 -14.34 -2.87
N TRP A 71 -17.70 -14.81 -2.38
CA TRP A 71 -17.78 -15.63 -1.16
C TRP A 71 -17.50 -17.11 -1.42
N ALA A 72 -17.73 -17.58 -2.65
CA ALA A 72 -17.39 -18.93 -3.08
C ALA A 72 -15.91 -19.06 -3.48
N MET A 73 -15.28 -17.96 -3.94
CA MET A 73 -13.89 -17.92 -4.35
C MET A 73 -12.90 -18.46 -3.29
N PRO A 74 -12.98 -18.11 -1.99
CA PRO A 74 -12.09 -18.65 -0.97
C PRO A 74 -12.14 -20.17 -0.84
N ALA A 75 -13.32 -20.78 -1.03
CA ALA A 75 -13.45 -22.23 -0.96
C ALA A 75 -12.67 -22.92 -2.09
N ALA A 76 -12.65 -22.31 -3.27
CA ALA A 76 -11.88 -22.77 -4.42
C ALA A 76 -10.36 -22.51 -4.28
N ALA A 77 -9.99 -21.51 -3.47
CA ALA A 77 -8.59 -21.22 -3.10
C ALA A 77 -8.06 -22.07 -1.92
N ARG A 78 -8.91 -22.87 -1.25
CA ARG A 78 -8.49 -23.72 -0.12
C ARG A 78 -7.42 -24.71 -0.56
N GLY A 79 -6.33 -24.76 0.21
CA GLY A 79 -5.18 -25.63 -0.06
C GLY A 79 -3.98 -24.92 -0.68
N TYR A 80 -4.11 -23.65 -1.08
CA TYR A 80 -3.00 -22.89 -1.67
C TYR A 80 -2.30 -21.92 -0.70
N GLY A 81 -2.81 -21.74 0.53
CA GLY A 81 -2.14 -20.96 1.59
C GLY A 81 -1.83 -19.51 1.19
N HIS A 82 -2.66 -18.93 0.32
CA HIS A 82 -2.44 -17.60 -0.22
C HIS A 82 -3.33 -16.56 0.46
N PRO A 83 -2.74 -15.46 0.95
CA PRO A 83 -3.50 -14.32 1.45
C PRO A 83 -4.49 -13.78 0.41
N LEU A 84 -5.73 -13.57 0.81
CA LEU A 84 -6.85 -13.40 -0.13
C LEU A 84 -7.03 -11.98 -0.68
N LEU A 85 -6.32 -10.98 -0.14
CA LEU A 85 -6.60 -9.57 -0.47
C LEU A 85 -6.41 -9.29 -1.97
N TRP A 86 -5.31 -9.77 -2.55
CA TRP A 86 -5.04 -9.58 -3.98
C TRP A 86 -6.10 -10.27 -4.86
N HIS A 87 -6.50 -11.50 -4.52
CA HIS A 87 -7.53 -12.23 -5.25
C HIS A 87 -8.90 -11.55 -5.14
N GLY A 88 -9.24 -11.03 -3.96
CA GLY A 88 -10.48 -10.25 -3.76
C GLY A 88 -10.51 -9.00 -4.63
N LEU A 89 -9.41 -8.25 -4.70
CA LEU A 89 -9.31 -7.08 -5.58
C LEU A 89 -9.43 -7.47 -7.06
N LEU A 90 -8.76 -8.53 -7.48
CA LEU A 90 -8.89 -9.07 -8.85
C LEU A 90 -10.33 -9.47 -9.16
N ARG A 91 -11.00 -10.18 -8.25
CA ARG A 91 -12.40 -10.61 -8.43
C ARG A 91 -13.34 -9.41 -8.57
N ILE A 92 -13.23 -8.42 -7.67
CA ILE A 92 -14.02 -7.19 -7.76
C ILE A 92 -13.77 -6.50 -9.11
N GLY A 93 -12.51 -6.39 -9.53
CA GLY A 93 -12.17 -5.80 -10.82
C GLY A 93 -12.75 -6.59 -11.99
N THR A 94 -12.67 -7.91 -12.00
CA THR A 94 -13.23 -8.74 -13.08
C THR A 94 -14.75 -8.65 -13.14
N ASP A 95 -15.42 -8.61 -11.99
CA ASP A 95 -16.88 -8.49 -11.92
C ASP A 95 -17.35 -7.12 -12.42
N LEU A 96 -16.57 -6.06 -12.21
CA LEU A 96 -16.89 -4.69 -12.66
C LEU A 96 -16.58 -4.44 -14.15
N PHE A 97 -15.46 -4.97 -14.66
CA PHE A 97 -14.95 -4.63 -15.99
C PHE A 97 -15.04 -5.76 -17.02
N ALA A 98 -15.38 -6.98 -16.59
CA ALA A 98 -15.53 -8.17 -17.44
C ALA A 98 -14.32 -8.44 -18.37
N THR A 99 -13.11 -8.10 -17.93
CA THR A 99 -11.89 -8.22 -18.75
C THR A 99 -10.72 -8.77 -17.95
N LYS A 100 -9.83 -9.50 -18.63
CA LYS A 100 -8.57 -10.00 -18.06
C LYS A 100 -7.53 -8.89 -17.89
N LEU A 101 -7.74 -7.72 -18.52
CA LEU A 101 -6.89 -6.54 -18.35
C LEU A 101 -6.92 -5.96 -16.93
N VAL A 102 -7.86 -6.42 -16.09
CA VAL A 102 -7.89 -6.12 -14.65
C VAL A 102 -6.59 -6.51 -13.96
N LEU A 103 -5.94 -7.61 -14.37
CA LEU A 103 -4.70 -8.07 -13.76
C LEU A 103 -3.56 -7.04 -13.91
N PRO A 104 -3.09 -6.69 -15.12
CA PRO A 104 -2.11 -5.62 -15.30
C PRO A 104 -2.63 -4.25 -14.86
N GLY A 105 -3.94 -3.98 -15.04
CA GLY A 105 -4.54 -2.69 -14.71
C GLY A 105 -4.51 -2.38 -13.20
N LEU A 106 -4.86 -3.35 -12.36
CA LEU A 106 -4.80 -3.19 -10.90
C LEU A 106 -3.37 -3.08 -10.40
N ALA A 107 -2.44 -3.86 -10.98
CA ALA A 107 -1.02 -3.76 -10.64
C ALA A 107 -0.47 -2.37 -10.99
N LEU A 108 -0.77 -1.86 -12.20
CA LEU A 108 -0.41 -0.52 -12.64
C LEU A 108 -1.01 0.56 -11.72
N ALA A 109 -2.30 0.47 -11.41
CA ALA A 109 -2.96 1.43 -10.52
C ALA A 109 -2.33 1.45 -9.12
N THR A 110 -2.02 0.28 -8.57
CA THR A 110 -1.34 0.11 -7.28
C THR A 110 0.07 0.73 -7.34
N GLY A 111 0.81 0.45 -8.41
CA GLY A 111 2.14 1.02 -8.66
C GLY A 111 2.13 2.54 -8.77
N VAL A 112 1.17 3.11 -9.50
CA VAL A 112 0.99 4.56 -9.62
C VAL A 112 0.68 5.19 -8.26
N ALA A 113 -0.13 4.54 -7.42
CA ALA A 113 -0.39 5.00 -6.06
C ALA A 113 0.89 4.98 -5.21
N CYS A 114 1.69 3.90 -5.26
CA CYS A 114 3.00 3.84 -4.60
C CYS A 114 3.93 4.97 -5.07
N ALA A 115 4.06 5.15 -6.39
CA ALA A 115 4.89 6.17 -6.99
C ALA A 115 4.45 7.57 -6.56
N ALA A 116 3.15 7.86 -6.54
CA ALA A 116 2.62 9.13 -6.07
C ALA A 116 2.94 9.38 -4.59
N LEU A 117 2.83 8.36 -3.72
CA LEU A 117 3.24 8.47 -2.32
C LEU A 117 4.75 8.74 -2.20
N LEU A 118 5.60 8.03 -2.94
CA LEU A 118 7.05 8.27 -2.92
C LEU A 118 7.43 9.67 -3.42
N VAL A 119 6.77 10.14 -4.48
CA VAL A 119 7.10 11.40 -5.14
C VAL A 119 6.51 12.61 -4.41
N PHE A 120 5.32 12.52 -3.81
CA PHE A 120 4.65 13.69 -3.24
C PHE A 120 4.51 13.66 -1.72
N VAL A 121 4.52 12.48 -1.10
CA VAL A 121 4.30 12.33 0.35
C VAL A 121 5.61 12.00 1.07
N ALA A 122 6.44 11.12 0.52
CA ALA A 122 7.70 10.73 1.14
C ALA A 122 8.72 11.87 1.14
N ARG A 123 9.45 12.00 2.25
CA ARG A 123 10.43 13.06 2.49
C ARG A 123 11.83 12.68 2.02
N LEU A 124 11.92 12.05 0.85
CA LEU A 124 13.18 11.60 0.29
C LEU A 124 13.86 12.74 -0.47
N SER A 125 15.21 12.78 -0.49
CA SER A 125 15.93 13.68 -1.37
C SER A 125 15.58 13.37 -2.85
N LEU A 126 15.74 14.34 -3.75
CA LEU A 126 15.37 14.12 -5.15
C LEU A 126 16.15 12.94 -5.78
N PRO A 127 17.48 12.80 -5.56
CA PRO A 127 18.22 11.64 -6.07
C PRO A 127 17.70 10.31 -5.52
N VAL A 128 17.42 10.24 -4.21
CA VAL A 128 16.87 9.01 -3.58
C VAL A 128 15.47 8.69 -4.13
N THR A 129 14.65 9.71 -4.37
CA THR A 129 13.31 9.53 -4.98
C THR A 129 13.44 8.93 -6.38
N VAL A 130 14.35 9.48 -7.20
CA VAL A 130 14.59 8.98 -8.56
C VAL A 130 15.14 7.56 -8.54
N LEU A 131 16.16 7.29 -7.73
CA LEU A 131 16.75 5.94 -7.61
C LEU A 131 15.74 4.91 -7.11
N ALA A 132 14.91 5.28 -6.13
CA ALA A 132 13.87 4.40 -5.61
C ALA A 132 12.80 4.11 -6.67
N LEU A 133 12.35 5.14 -7.40
CA LEU A 133 11.26 5.04 -8.36
C LEU A 133 11.68 4.31 -9.65
N PHE A 134 12.87 4.61 -10.19
CA PHE A 134 13.40 3.98 -11.41
C PHE A 134 14.20 2.70 -11.13
N GLY A 135 14.26 2.25 -9.88
CA GLY A 135 14.85 0.96 -9.52
C GLY A 135 13.98 -0.22 -9.99
N SER A 136 14.60 -1.41 -10.05
CA SER A 136 13.93 -2.65 -10.50
C SER A 136 12.65 -2.95 -9.72
N PHE A 137 12.68 -2.82 -8.39
CA PHE A 137 11.52 -3.14 -7.56
C PHE A 137 10.30 -2.27 -7.87
N ALA A 138 10.47 -0.94 -7.87
CA ALA A 138 9.37 -0.02 -8.12
C ALA A 138 8.91 -0.04 -9.57
N THR A 139 9.79 -0.34 -10.53
CA THR A 139 9.44 -0.38 -11.96
C THR A 139 8.84 -1.72 -12.36
N TYR A 140 9.40 -2.83 -11.89
CA TYR A 140 9.09 -4.18 -12.37
C TYR A 140 8.34 -5.02 -11.33
N ASP A 141 9.01 -5.41 -10.23
CA ASP A 141 8.47 -6.38 -9.26
C ASP A 141 7.17 -5.95 -8.58
N TYR A 142 6.96 -4.65 -8.42
CA TYR A 142 5.77 -4.09 -7.76
C TYR A 142 4.70 -3.62 -8.74
N VAL A 143 4.97 -3.57 -10.04
CA VAL A 143 4.06 -2.93 -11.01
C VAL A 143 3.90 -3.72 -12.30
N VAL A 144 4.98 -3.94 -13.06
CA VAL A 144 4.90 -4.68 -14.34
C VAL A 144 4.54 -6.13 -14.09
N MET A 145 5.18 -6.74 -13.11
CA MET A 145 4.83 -8.07 -12.62
C MET A 145 3.61 -7.95 -11.72
N ALA A 146 2.43 -8.33 -12.23
CA ALA A 146 1.12 -8.17 -11.63
C ALA A 146 0.87 -9.15 -10.47
N ARG A 147 1.67 -8.99 -9.42
CA ARG A 147 1.65 -9.76 -8.18
C ARG A 147 1.23 -8.89 -7.00
N ASN A 148 1.00 -9.56 -5.88
CA ASN A 148 0.60 -8.96 -4.61
C ASN A 148 1.70 -8.15 -3.88
N TYR A 149 2.94 -8.14 -4.37
CA TYR A 149 4.03 -7.38 -3.75
C TYR A 149 3.83 -5.87 -3.81
N GLY A 150 3.32 -5.35 -4.94
CA GLY A 150 3.00 -3.93 -5.09
C GLY A 150 1.96 -3.47 -4.08
N LEU A 151 0.98 -4.33 -3.78
CA LEU A 151 -0.04 -4.04 -2.77
C LEU A 151 0.53 -3.98 -1.36
N ALA A 152 1.44 -4.89 -1.00
CA ALA A 152 2.12 -4.83 0.29
C ALA A 152 2.97 -3.54 0.42
N MET A 153 3.67 -3.14 -0.65
CA MET A 153 4.42 -1.89 -0.68
C MET A 153 3.50 -0.67 -0.50
N LEU A 154 2.33 -0.65 -1.17
CA LEU A 154 1.35 0.43 -1.01
C LEU A 154 0.90 0.55 0.45
N LEU A 155 0.57 -0.58 1.09
CA LEU A 155 0.12 -0.62 2.48
C LEU A 155 1.22 -0.16 3.46
N LEU A 156 2.48 -0.50 3.21
CA LEU A 156 3.61 0.00 4.00
C LEU A 156 3.80 1.51 3.85
N LEU A 157 3.69 2.04 2.63
CA LEU A 157 3.78 3.49 2.39
C LEU A 157 2.62 4.23 3.06
N LEU A 158 1.40 3.68 3.01
CA LEU A 158 0.24 4.22 3.72
C LEU A 158 0.42 4.17 5.24
N LEU A 159 0.95 3.08 5.79
CA LEU A 159 1.30 2.98 7.21
C LEU A 159 2.28 4.07 7.61
N ALA A 160 3.40 4.21 6.90
CA ALA A 160 4.39 5.24 7.16
C ALA A 160 3.81 6.66 7.06
N ALA A 161 2.98 6.92 6.05
CA ALA A 161 2.38 8.23 5.83
C ALA A 161 1.33 8.61 6.88
N THR A 162 0.60 7.62 7.41
CA THR A 162 -0.48 7.82 8.38
C THR A 162 -0.03 7.65 9.83
N TYR A 163 1.15 7.06 10.06
CA TYR A 163 1.69 6.76 11.38
C TYR A 163 1.71 7.98 12.33
N PRO A 164 2.32 9.13 11.99
CA PRO A 164 2.39 10.27 12.91
C PRO A 164 1.00 10.77 13.34
N ARG A 165 0.01 10.61 12.46
CA ARG A 165 -1.35 11.08 12.66
C ARG A 165 -2.16 10.14 13.54
N PHE A 166 -1.99 8.82 13.41
CA PHE A 166 -2.86 7.82 14.02
C PHE A 166 -2.18 6.96 15.10
N ARG A 167 -0.87 7.12 15.34
CA ARG A 167 -0.14 6.36 16.37
C ARG A 167 -0.71 6.44 17.79
N ASN A 168 -1.47 7.49 18.10
CA ASN A 168 -2.10 7.67 19.41
C ASN A 168 -3.65 7.72 19.32
N ARG A 169 -4.26 7.35 18.18
CA ARG A 169 -5.72 7.43 18.00
C ARG A 169 -6.31 6.43 17.00
N GLY A 170 -7.46 5.87 17.37
CA GLY A 170 -8.27 5.04 16.48
C GLY A 170 -7.63 3.69 16.16
N VAL A 171 -8.19 3.03 15.14
CA VAL A 171 -7.80 1.68 14.71
C VAL A 171 -7.25 1.62 13.28
N THR A 172 -7.01 2.78 12.67
CA THR A 172 -6.58 2.90 11.26
C THR A 172 -5.30 2.11 10.98
N LEU A 173 -4.30 2.19 11.87
CA LEU A 173 -3.04 1.48 11.69
C LEU A 173 -3.22 -0.04 11.80
N GLY A 174 -4.08 -0.51 12.70
CA GLY A 174 -4.45 -1.92 12.87
C GLY A 174 -5.19 -2.46 11.65
N CYS A 175 -6.12 -1.68 11.07
CA CYS A 175 -6.77 -2.04 9.81
C CYS A 175 -5.76 -2.14 8.66
N LEU A 176 -4.83 -1.20 8.54
CA LEU A 176 -3.78 -1.27 7.52
C LEU A 176 -2.84 -2.47 7.74
N LEU A 177 -2.48 -2.79 8.99
CA LEU A 177 -1.67 -3.97 9.32
C LEU A 177 -2.43 -5.27 9.05
N PHE A 178 -3.74 -5.33 9.33
CA PHE A 178 -4.59 -6.47 8.96
C PHE A 178 -4.55 -6.72 7.44
N LEU A 179 -4.73 -5.65 6.66
CA LEU A 179 -4.66 -5.73 5.20
C LEU A 179 -3.25 -6.12 4.74
N LEU A 180 -2.20 -5.62 5.40
CA LEU A 180 -0.82 -5.94 5.08
C LEU A 180 -0.53 -7.44 5.29
N CYS A 181 -0.96 -8.01 6.42
CA CYS A 181 -0.89 -9.46 6.65
C CYS A 181 -1.60 -10.25 5.55
N ASN A 182 -2.70 -9.71 5.01
CA ASN A 182 -3.50 -10.36 3.97
C ASN A 182 -3.00 -10.06 2.53
N ALA A 183 -1.93 -9.29 2.35
CA ALA A 183 -1.37 -9.01 1.04
C ALA A 183 -0.46 -10.15 0.56
N ASN A 184 0.49 -10.59 1.39
CA ASN A 184 1.35 -11.76 1.15
C ASN A 184 1.94 -12.27 2.48
N VAL A 185 2.41 -13.52 2.51
CA VAL A 185 2.90 -14.15 3.75
C VAL A 185 4.12 -13.44 4.35
N HIS A 186 5.01 -12.90 3.51
CA HIS A 186 6.19 -12.16 3.98
C HIS A 186 5.80 -10.86 4.69
N ALA A 187 4.67 -10.27 4.32
CA ALA A 187 4.17 -9.04 4.89
C ALA A 187 3.68 -9.21 6.34
N VAL A 188 3.39 -10.44 6.81
CA VAL A 188 3.11 -10.72 8.22
C VAL A 188 4.33 -10.41 9.09
N VAL A 189 5.54 -10.76 8.63
CA VAL A 189 6.79 -10.43 9.32
C VAL A 189 6.99 -8.91 9.39
N LEU A 190 6.71 -8.21 8.29
CA LEU A 190 6.80 -6.74 8.23
C LEU A 190 5.76 -6.07 9.16
N ALA A 191 4.54 -6.60 9.24
CA ALA A 191 3.51 -6.12 10.15
C ALA A 191 3.94 -6.29 11.63
N GLY A 192 4.51 -7.44 11.97
CA GLY A 192 5.08 -7.69 13.30
C GLY A 192 6.23 -6.75 13.63
N ALA A 193 7.18 -6.59 12.72
CA ALA A 193 8.31 -5.67 12.88
C ALA A 193 7.84 -4.21 13.07
N PHE A 194 6.83 -3.76 12.31
CA PHE A 194 6.23 -2.45 12.49
C PHE A 194 5.54 -2.32 13.86
N GLY A 195 4.85 -3.35 14.32
CA GLY A 195 4.22 -3.38 15.65
C GLY A 195 5.24 -3.24 16.78
N VAL A 196 6.38 -3.93 16.68
CA VAL A 196 7.50 -3.81 17.62
C VAL A 196 8.12 -2.41 17.59
N PHE A 197 8.38 -1.88 16.39
CA PHE A 197 8.85 -0.50 16.22
C PHE A 197 7.92 0.52 16.89
N TRP A 198 6.61 0.41 16.65
CA TRP A 198 5.62 1.31 17.24
C TRP A 198 5.60 1.20 18.77
N LEU A 199 5.68 -0.02 19.33
CA LEU A 199 5.77 -0.18 20.78
C LEU A 199 7.04 0.47 21.34
N ALA A 200 8.18 0.26 20.69
CA ALA A 200 9.44 0.85 21.11
C ALA A 200 9.39 2.39 21.07
N ASP A 201 8.78 2.98 20.04
CA ASP A 201 8.55 4.42 19.92
C ASP A 201 7.68 4.96 21.08
N LEU A 202 6.60 4.24 21.44
CA LEU A 202 5.76 4.60 22.59
C LEU A 202 6.48 4.47 23.94
N ILE A 203 7.33 3.45 24.12
CA ILE A 203 8.11 3.26 25.34
C ILE A 203 9.20 4.34 25.45
N ALA A 204 9.83 4.70 24.34
CA ALA A 204 10.84 5.76 24.32
C ALA A 204 10.25 7.12 24.72
N GLU A 205 9.01 7.42 24.32
CA GLU A 205 8.36 8.70 24.61
C GLU A 205 7.69 8.77 25.99
N GLU A 206 6.99 7.71 26.41
CA GLU A 206 6.16 7.72 27.63
C GLU A 206 6.72 6.82 28.75
N GLY A 207 7.84 6.14 28.52
CA GLY A 207 8.38 5.11 29.41
C GLY A 207 7.55 3.82 29.42
N TRP A 208 7.87 2.93 30.36
CA TRP A 208 7.26 1.60 30.49
C TRP A 208 5.84 1.60 31.09
N GLY A 209 5.38 2.74 31.61
CA GLY A 209 4.06 2.85 32.23
C GLY A 209 2.91 2.62 31.25
N TRP A 210 1.82 2.04 31.74
CA TRP A 210 0.59 1.86 30.96
C TRP A 210 -0.04 3.22 30.63
N SER A 211 -0.26 3.47 29.34
CA SER A 211 -0.87 4.70 28.85
C SER A 211 -2.10 4.42 27.98
N ARG A 212 -2.82 5.46 27.58
CA ARG A 212 -3.88 5.34 26.57
C ARG A 212 -3.30 4.92 25.22
N ALA A 213 -2.14 5.43 24.83
CA ALA A 213 -1.50 5.10 23.56
C ALA A 213 -1.11 3.60 23.49
N LYS A 214 -0.55 3.02 24.56
CA LYS A 214 -0.22 1.60 24.62
C LYS A 214 -1.44 0.68 24.60
N ARG A 215 -2.56 1.10 25.20
CA ARG A 215 -3.85 0.40 25.07
C ARG A 215 -4.39 0.41 23.64
N LEU A 216 -4.27 1.55 22.95
CA LEU A 216 -4.63 1.66 21.54
C LEU A 216 -3.71 0.81 20.66
N TRP A 217 -2.41 0.82 20.92
CA TRP A 217 -1.45 -0.07 20.26
C TRP A 217 -1.89 -1.53 20.40
N LEU A 218 -2.21 -1.99 21.62
CA LEU A 218 -2.64 -3.37 21.85
C LEU A 218 -3.92 -3.72 21.06
N ALA A 219 -4.89 -2.80 21.02
CA ALA A 219 -6.10 -2.99 20.22
C ALA A 219 -5.79 -3.11 18.71
N ASN A 220 -4.92 -2.26 18.18
CA ASN A 220 -4.48 -2.31 16.79
C ASN A 220 -3.68 -3.60 16.49
N MET A 221 -2.85 -4.07 17.42
CA MET A 221 -2.11 -5.32 17.28
C MET A 221 -3.03 -6.54 17.35
N THR A 222 -4.11 -6.48 18.13
CA THR A 222 -5.13 -7.54 18.15
C THR A 222 -5.82 -7.66 16.78
N ILE A 223 -6.13 -6.53 16.16
CA ILE A 223 -6.67 -6.49 14.78
C ILE A 223 -5.63 -7.06 13.80
N ALA A 224 -4.36 -6.65 13.89
CA ALA A 224 -3.29 -7.16 13.04
C ALA A 224 -3.08 -8.68 13.20
N ALA A 225 -3.16 -9.19 14.44
CA ALA A 225 -3.04 -10.61 14.75
C ALA A 225 -4.20 -11.42 14.15
N ALA A 226 -5.44 -10.91 14.20
CA ALA A 226 -6.56 -11.52 13.49
C ALA A 226 -6.30 -11.57 11.97
N GLY A 227 -5.70 -10.52 11.41
CA GLY A 227 -5.29 -10.50 10.01
C GLY A 227 -4.23 -11.55 9.68
N ALA A 228 -3.25 -11.74 10.56
CA ALA A 228 -2.21 -12.76 10.39
C ALA A 228 -2.76 -14.19 10.51
N LEU A 229 -3.76 -14.43 11.37
CA LEU A 229 -4.42 -15.73 11.49
C LEU A 229 -5.29 -16.09 10.28
N LEU A 230 -5.77 -15.06 9.55
CA LEU A 230 -6.59 -15.22 8.34
C LEU A 230 -5.77 -15.24 7.05
N ALA A 231 -4.46 -14.97 7.12
CA ALA A 231 -3.55 -14.89 5.99
C ALA A 231 -3.15 -16.27 5.45
#